data_AF-A0A9D4PXR1-F1
#
_entry.id   AF-A0A9D4PXR1-F1
#
_cell.length_a   1.000
_cell.length_b   1.000
_cell.length_c   1.000
_cell.angle_alpha   90.00
_cell.angle_beta   90.00
_cell.angle_gamma   90.00
#
_symmetry.space_group_name_H-M   'P 1'
#
loop_
_entity.id
_entity.type
_entity.pdbx_description
1 polymer ?
#
loop_
_entity_poly.entity_id
_entity_poly.type
_entity_poly.pdbx_seq_one_letter_code
_entity_poly.pdbx_strand_id
1 'polypeptide(L)'
;MGTALRAIVTKSKKDQPIGGNGGLTQNLIKQLTDYYGQALRQHAEVQDMQRAVMATFYHTTSTDQDPHHELCPPGPDSWCRHRAAEAKGEPQPPHKYHLGRHVAAALLPVYQRLLDPQLLERSNASH
;
A
#
# COMPACT_ATOMS: atom_id res chain seq x y z
N MET A 1 -7.23 -6.81 6.02
CA MET A 1 -7.27 -5.58 5.18
C MET A 1 -8.48 -5.51 4.23
N GLY A 2 -8.67 -6.48 3.32
CA GLY A 2 -9.70 -6.40 2.27
C GLY A 2 -11.12 -6.05 2.75
N THR A 3 -11.58 -6.63 3.85
CA THR A 3 -12.90 -6.29 4.46
C THR A 3 -13.00 -4.81 4.83
N ALA A 4 -11.95 -4.22 5.42
CA ALA A 4 -11.93 -2.80 5.78
C ALA A 4 -11.97 -1.89 4.54
N LEU A 5 -11.22 -2.24 3.50
CA LEU A 5 -11.22 -1.49 2.24
C LEU A 5 -12.58 -1.52 1.54
N ARG A 6 -13.23 -2.70 1.47
CA ARG A 6 -14.59 -2.80 0.93
C ARG A 6 -15.59 -1.98 1.75
N ALA A 7 -15.47 -1.99 3.08
CA ALA A 7 -16.34 -1.21 3.95
C ALA A 7 -16.24 0.31 3.71
N ILE A 8 -15.03 0.86 3.51
CA ILE A 8 -14.89 2.30 3.21
C ILE A 8 -15.43 2.66 1.83
N VAL A 9 -15.34 1.74 0.85
CA VAL A 9 -15.94 1.93 -0.47
C VAL A 9 -17.46 1.97 -0.35
N THR A 10 -18.06 1.00 0.34
CA THR A 10 -19.53 0.94 0.54
C THR A 10 -20.06 2.14 1.32
N LYS A 11 -19.30 2.66 2.28
CA LYS A 11 -19.69 3.81 3.11
C LYS A 11 -19.37 5.17 2.48
N SER A 12 -18.69 5.20 1.33
CA SER A 12 -18.31 6.46 0.69
C SER A 12 -19.55 7.24 0.24
N LYS A 13 -19.47 8.58 0.31
CA LYS A 13 -20.58 9.45 -0.10
C LYS A 13 -20.72 9.42 -1.63
N LYS A 14 -21.95 9.55 -2.13
CA LYS A 14 -22.24 9.50 -3.57
C LYS A 14 -21.56 10.64 -4.36
N ASP A 15 -21.42 11.81 -3.75
CA ASP A 15 -20.76 13.01 -4.30
C ASP A 15 -19.23 12.94 -4.19
N GLN A 16 -18.70 12.02 -3.40
CA GLN A 16 -17.26 11.79 -3.25
C GLN A 16 -16.96 10.28 -3.16
N PRO A 17 -17.18 9.54 -4.26
CA PRO A 17 -16.96 8.10 -4.26
C PRO A 17 -15.48 7.77 -4.10
N ILE A 18 -15.21 6.73 -3.30
CA ILE A 18 -13.84 6.21 -3.10
C ILE A 18 -13.56 5.03 -4.04
N GLY A 19 -14.61 4.36 -4.54
CA GLY A 19 -14.48 3.24 -5.47
C GLY A 19 -14.52 3.66 -6.94
N GLY A 20 -14.10 2.75 -7.83
CA GLY A 20 -14.19 2.93 -9.29
C GLY A 20 -12.92 3.50 -9.93
N ASN A 21 -13.07 4.12 -11.11
CA ASN A 21 -11.94 4.69 -11.85
C ASN A 21 -11.30 5.84 -11.05
N GLY A 22 -9.98 5.88 -10.96
CA GLY A 22 -9.25 6.82 -10.09
C GLY A 22 -9.38 6.55 -8.59
N GLY A 23 -9.98 5.42 -8.20
CA GLY A 23 -10.18 5.00 -6.81
C GLY A 23 -9.96 3.51 -6.58
N LEU A 24 -10.58 2.98 -5.53
CA LEU A 24 -10.46 1.58 -5.14
C LEU A 24 -11.34 0.69 -6.02
N THR A 25 -10.70 -0.03 -6.94
CA THR A 25 -11.32 -1.13 -7.69
C THR A 25 -11.21 -2.44 -6.90
N GLN A 26 -12.04 -3.44 -7.22
CA GLN A 26 -11.93 -4.76 -6.58
C GLN A 26 -10.54 -5.39 -6.79
N ASN A 27 -9.95 -5.21 -7.96
CA ASN A 27 -8.61 -5.68 -8.27
C ASN A 27 -7.55 -4.98 -7.41
N LEU A 28 -7.64 -3.65 -7.25
CA LEU A 28 -6.72 -2.92 -6.38
C LEU A 28 -6.89 -3.33 -4.92
N ILE A 29 -8.12 -3.50 -4.43
CA ILE A 29 -8.38 -4.00 -3.07
C ILE A 29 -7.75 -5.37 -2.83
N LYS A 30 -7.87 -6.29 -3.80
CA LYS A 30 -7.22 -7.60 -3.74
C LYS A 30 -5.70 -7.43 -3.66
N GLN A 31 -5.14 -6.62 -4.56
CA GLN A 31 -3.70 -6.41 -4.63
C GLN A 31 -3.11 -5.79 -3.35
N LEU A 32 -3.78 -4.79 -2.77
CA LEU A 32 -3.40 -4.19 -1.48
C LEU A 32 -3.48 -5.22 -0.34
N THR A 33 -4.50 -6.09 -0.36
CA THR A 33 -4.63 -7.16 0.63
C THR A 33 -3.49 -8.18 0.50
N ASP A 34 -3.09 -8.53 -0.73
CA ASP A 34 -1.97 -9.43 -0.99
C ASP A 34 -0.65 -8.82 -0.52
N TYR A 35 -0.42 -7.52 -0.77
CA TYR A 35 0.74 -6.78 -0.29
C TYR A 35 0.83 -6.75 1.24
N TYR A 36 -0.27 -6.47 1.93
CA TYR A 36 -0.31 -6.51 3.39
C TYR A 36 0.04 -7.89 3.94
N GLY A 37 -0.53 -8.95 3.35
CA GLY A 37 -0.20 -10.33 3.74
C GLY A 37 1.24 -10.73 3.41
N GLN A 38 1.85 -10.16 2.37
CA GLN A 38 3.26 -10.38 2.06
C GLN A 38 4.17 -9.67 3.06
N ALA A 39 3.90 -8.41 3.39
CA ALA A 39 4.66 -7.64 4.38
C ALA A 39 4.70 -8.36 5.75
N LEU A 40 3.56 -8.90 6.20
CA LEU A 40 3.50 -9.68 7.44
C LEU A 40 4.32 -10.97 7.40
N ARG A 41 4.37 -11.67 6.26
CA ARG A 41 5.06 -12.96 6.13
C ARG A 41 6.56 -12.83 5.91
N GLN A 42 7.02 -11.69 5.40
CA GLN A 42 8.43 -11.48 5.05
C GLN A 42 9.25 -10.87 6.18
N HIS A 43 8.59 -10.41 7.25
CA HIS A 43 9.22 -9.69 8.35
C HIS A 43 8.76 -10.30 9.67
N ALA A 44 9.69 -10.61 10.57
CA ALA A 44 9.36 -11.13 11.90
C ALA A 44 9.19 -9.99 12.93
N GLU A 45 9.95 -8.91 12.77
CA GLU A 45 9.92 -7.77 13.68
C GLU A 45 8.76 -6.83 13.34
N VAL A 46 8.04 -6.38 14.38
CA VAL A 46 6.88 -5.49 14.23
C VAL A 46 7.25 -4.20 13.49
N GLN A 47 8.43 -3.64 13.78
CA GLN A 47 8.89 -2.40 13.13
C GLN A 47 9.09 -2.59 11.62
N ASP A 48 9.63 -3.74 11.20
CA ASP A 48 9.83 -4.05 9.79
C ASP A 48 8.50 -4.30 9.08
N MET A 49 7.56 -5.00 9.74
CA MET A 49 6.20 -5.15 9.23
C MET A 49 5.54 -3.78 9.03
N GLN A 50 5.68 -2.88 10.00
CA GLN A 50 5.10 -1.55 9.92
C GLN A 50 5.66 -0.76 8.74
N ARG A 51 7.00 -0.77 8.60
CA ARG A 51 7.69 -0.13 7.49
C ARG A 51 7.24 -0.72 6.15
N ALA A 52 7.17 -2.04 6.02
CA ALA A 52 6.78 -2.71 4.79
C ALA A 52 5.31 -2.47 4.43
N VAL A 53 4.40 -2.51 5.40
CA VAL A 53 2.99 -2.16 5.19
C VAL A 53 2.85 -0.71 4.75
N MET A 54 3.55 0.22 5.40
CA MET A 54 3.51 1.64 5.01
C MET A 54 4.17 1.89 3.64
N ALA A 55 5.19 1.12 3.26
CA ALA A 55 5.76 1.18 1.91
C ALA A 55 4.71 0.92 0.82
N THR A 56 3.76 0.03 1.07
CA THR A 56 2.70 -0.28 0.10
C THR A 56 1.67 0.84 0.00
N PHE A 57 1.40 1.56 1.10
CA PHE A 57 0.58 2.78 1.08
C PHE A 57 1.24 3.83 0.19
N TYR A 58 2.47 4.24 0.52
CA TYR A 58 3.18 5.27 -0.23
C TYR A 58 3.34 4.89 -1.70
N HIS A 59 3.75 3.65 -1.99
CA HIS A 59 3.87 3.16 -3.36
C HIS A 59 2.57 3.28 -4.18
N THR A 60 1.41 3.01 -3.57
CA THR A 60 0.12 3.04 -4.27
C THR A 60 -0.50 4.44 -4.37
N THR A 61 -0.07 5.38 -3.53
CA THR A 61 -0.51 6.78 -3.56
C THR A 61 0.50 7.72 -4.24
N SER A 62 1.68 7.20 -4.58
CA SER A 62 2.75 7.92 -5.25
C SER A 62 2.37 8.37 -6.65
N THR A 63 2.86 9.53 -7.06
CA THR A 63 2.60 10.12 -8.39
C THR A 63 3.90 10.63 -9.02
N ASP A 64 3.89 10.89 -10.33
CA ASP A 64 5.08 11.44 -11.00
C ASP A 64 5.50 12.83 -10.44
N GLN A 65 4.54 13.59 -9.91
CA GLN A 65 4.76 14.93 -9.33
C GLN A 65 5.18 14.88 -7.86
N ASP A 66 4.88 13.78 -7.18
CA ASP A 66 5.09 13.57 -5.76
C ASP A 66 5.43 12.08 -5.55
N PRO A 67 6.68 11.68 -5.87
CA PRO A 67 7.11 10.29 -5.78
C PRO A 67 7.44 9.92 -4.33
N HIS A 68 6.94 8.77 -3.85
CA HIS A 68 7.15 8.25 -2.51
C HIS A 68 7.60 6.78 -2.56
N HIS A 69 8.91 6.56 -2.74
CA HIS A 69 9.51 5.23 -2.87
C HIS A 69 10.55 4.91 -1.79
N GLU A 70 10.70 5.77 -0.78
CA GLU A 70 11.77 5.75 0.23
C GLU A 70 11.67 4.52 1.15
N LEU A 71 10.44 4.04 1.35
CA LEU A 71 10.17 2.84 2.15
C LEU A 71 10.20 1.55 1.32
N CYS A 72 10.17 1.63 0.00
CA CYS A 72 10.26 0.45 -0.86
C CYS A 72 11.64 -0.22 -0.71
N PRO A 73 11.73 -1.56 -0.82
CA PRO A 73 13.02 -2.23 -0.76
C PRO A 73 13.93 -1.75 -1.90
N PRO A 74 15.21 -1.46 -1.64
CA PRO A 74 16.17 -1.14 -2.69
C PRO A 74 16.58 -2.39 -3.47
N GLY A 75 17.29 -2.18 -4.59
CA GLY A 75 17.96 -3.25 -5.33
C GLY A 75 17.23 -3.70 -6.59
N PRO A 76 17.92 -4.42 -7.50
CA PRO A 76 17.42 -4.78 -8.82
C PRO A 76 16.23 -5.75 -8.78
N ASP A 77 16.06 -6.47 -7.68
CA ASP A 77 14.99 -7.44 -7.43
C ASP A 77 13.84 -6.86 -6.60
N SER A 78 13.84 -5.53 -6.38
CA SER A 78 12.76 -4.85 -5.70
C SER A 78 11.43 -5.06 -6.43
N TRP A 79 10.37 -5.35 -5.67
CA TRP A 79 9.01 -5.34 -6.21
C TRP A 79 8.58 -3.92 -6.63
N CYS A 80 9.25 -2.87 -6.12
CA CYS A 80 9.06 -1.51 -6.58
C CYS A 80 9.90 -1.27 -7.85
N ARG A 81 9.20 -1.13 -8.98
CA ARG A 81 9.86 -0.93 -10.28
C ARG A 81 10.70 0.35 -10.36
N HIS A 82 10.38 1.40 -9.60
CA HIS A 82 11.23 2.59 -9.52
C HIS A 82 12.57 2.26 -8.84
N ARG A 83 12.54 1.61 -7.68
CA ARG A 83 13.78 1.22 -6.95
C ARG A 83 14.59 0.19 -7.72
N ALA A 84 13.93 -0.72 -8.44
CA ALA A 84 14.58 -1.69 -9.31
C ALA A 84 15.27 -1.01 -10.50
N ALA A 85 14.60 -0.08 -11.19
CA ALA A 85 15.20 0.68 -12.30
C ALA A 85 16.38 1.55 -11.83
N GLU A 86 16.22 2.24 -10.70
CA GLU A 86 17.29 3.03 -10.07
C GLU A 86 18.53 2.17 -9.78
N ALA A 87 18.35 0.98 -9.21
CA ALA A 87 19.46 0.06 -8.92
C ALA A 87 20.14 -0.48 -10.19
N LYS A 88 19.44 -0.53 -11.32
CA LYS A 88 19.95 -0.97 -12.62
C LYS A 88 20.53 0.16 -13.47
N GLY A 89 20.38 1.42 -13.04
CA GLY A 89 20.73 2.58 -13.85
C GLY A 89 19.80 2.79 -15.06
N GLU A 90 18.56 2.30 -14.98
CA GLU A 90 17.54 2.42 -16.02
C GLU A 90 16.60 3.61 -15.75
N PRO A 91 15.97 4.19 -16.80
CA PRO A 91 14.92 5.18 -16.61
C PRO A 91 13.78 4.62 -15.75
N GLN A 92 13.35 5.40 -14.76
CA GLN A 92 12.22 5.02 -13.91
C GLN A 92 10.92 4.99 -14.72
N PRO A 93 10.05 3.98 -14.50
CA PRO A 93 8.77 3.89 -15.21
C PRO A 93 7.80 4.99 -14.73
N PRO A 94 6.74 5.27 -15.49
CA PRO A 94 5.65 6.11 -15.00
C PRO A 94 4.88 5.43 -13.85
N HIS A 95 4.29 6.23 -12.97
CA HIS A 95 3.48 5.70 -11.87
C HIS A 95 2.26 4.94 -12.37
N LYS A 96 2.07 3.72 -11.84
CA LYS A 96 0.97 2.82 -12.23
C LYS A 96 -0.39 3.27 -11.67
N TYR A 97 -0.40 3.86 -10.47
CA TYR A 97 -1.62 4.20 -9.75
C TYR A 97 -1.92 5.68 -9.90
N HIS A 98 -3.18 6.00 -10.14
CA HIS A 98 -3.67 7.38 -10.26
C HIS A 98 -4.82 7.58 -9.27
N LEU A 99 -4.53 7.36 -7.99
CA LEU A 99 -5.53 7.53 -6.93
C LEU A 99 -5.76 9.01 -6.66
N GLY A 100 -7.03 9.42 -6.60
CA GLY A 100 -7.38 10.77 -6.16
C GLY A 100 -6.90 11.03 -4.73
N ARG A 101 -6.53 12.28 -4.42
CA ARG A 101 -6.06 12.67 -3.08
C ARG A 101 -7.05 12.29 -1.97
N HIS A 102 -8.35 12.39 -2.24
CA HIS A 102 -9.40 11.98 -1.29
C HIS A 102 -9.43 10.47 -1.04
N VAL A 103 -9.06 9.65 -2.03
CA VAL A 103 -8.94 8.19 -1.88
C VAL A 103 -7.74 7.83 -1.03
N ALA A 104 -6.58 8.47 -1.26
CA ALA A 104 -5.40 8.32 -0.42
C ALA A 104 -5.68 8.71 1.04
N ALA A 105 -6.37 9.84 1.25
CA ALA A 105 -6.80 10.28 2.57
C ALA A 105 -7.74 9.29 3.26
N ALA A 106 -8.64 8.63 2.53
CA ALA A 106 -9.52 7.60 3.08
C ALA A 106 -8.81 6.27 3.36
N LEU A 107 -7.72 5.97 2.65
CA LEU A 107 -6.90 4.78 2.87
C LEU A 107 -6.06 4.89 4.14
N LEU A 108 -5.48 6.07 4.40
CA LEU A 108 -4.50 6.26 5.48
C LEU A 108 -4.99 5.77 6.86
N PRO A 109 -6.22 6.07 7.33
CA PRO A 109 -6.72 5.56 8.60
C PRO A 109 -6.83 4.02 8.64
N VAL A 110 -7.10 3.37 7.49
CA VAL A 110 -7.14 1.91 7.40
C VAL A 110 -5.75 1.34 7.60
N TYR A 111 -4.73 1.93 6.98
CA TYR A 111 -3.33 1.54 7.18
C TYR A 111 -2.89 1.78 8.62
N GLN A 112 -3.11 2.96 9.19
CA GLN A 112 -2.73 3.28 10.56
C GLN A 112 -3.30 2.28 11.58
N ARG A 113 -4.57 1.87 11.43
CA ARG A 113 -5.16 0.84 12.30
C ARG A 113 -4.53 -0.54 12.10
N LEU A 114 -4.12 -0.87 10.88
CA LEU A 114 -3.46 -2.15 10.58
C LEU A 114 -1.99 -2.19 11.03
N LEU A 115 -1.42 -1.03 11.39
CA LEU A 115 -0.08 -0.90 11.94
C LEU A 115 -0.03 -1.02 13.48
N ASP A 116 -1.18 -1.26 14.12
CA ASP A 116 -1.25 -1.46 15.57
C ASP A 116 -0.27 -2.59 16.00
N PRO A 117 0.70 -2.31 16.89
CA PRO A 117 1.69 -3.30 17.29
C PRO A 117 1.08 -4.59 17.85
N GLN A 118 0.03 -4.50 18.67
CA GLN A 118 -0.61 -5.68 19.26
C GLN A 118 -1.30 -6.53 18.19
N LEU A 119 -1.88 -5.88 17.16
CA LEU A 119 -2.43 -6.58 16.02
C LEU A 119 -1.34 -7.32 15.24
N LEU A 120 -0.21 -6.66 14.98
CA LEU A 120 0.90 -7.22 14.21
C LEU A 120 1.59 -8.38 14.96
N GLU A 121 1.83 -8.23 16.26
CA GLU A 121 2.40 -9.28 17.13
C GLU A 121 1.54 -10.55 17.11
N ARG A 122 0.22 -10.40 17.22
CA ARG A 122 -0.71 -11.55 17.14
C ARG A 122 -0.69 -12.21 15.75
N SER A 123 -0.57 -11.41 14.70
CA SER A 123 -0.43 -11.94 13.34
C SER A 123 0.86 -12.74 13.18
N ASN A 124 1.95 -12.35 13.84
CA ASN A 124 3.22 -13.09 13.84
C ASN A 124 3.10 -14.44 14.58
N ALA A 125 2.44 -14.45 15.74
CA ALA A 125 2.28 -15.66 16.57
C ALA A 125 1.35 -16.74 15.95
N SER A 126 0.70 -16.44 14.83
CA SER A 126 -0.24 -17.35 14.14
C SER A 126 0.37 -18.02 12.89
N HIS A 127 1.65 -17.77 12.61
CA HIS A 127 2.42 -18.35 11.51
C HIS A 127 3.41 -19.40 12.02
#